data_AF-X5YKQ2-F1
#
_entry.id   AF-X5YKQ2-F1
#
_cell.length_a   1.000
_cell.length_b   1.000
_cell.length_c   1.000
_cell.angle_alpha   90.00
_cell.angle_beta   90.00
_cell.angle_gamma   90.00
#
_symmetry.space_group_name_H-M   'P 1'
#
loop_
_entity.id
_entity.type
_entity.pdbx_description
1 polymer ?
#
loop_
_entity_poly.entity_id
_entity_poly.type
_entity_poly.pdbx_seq_one_letter_code
_entity_poly.pdbx_strand_id
1 'polypeptide(L)' 'MRTTERDRPPSGWFVVDVMRREARKWDWTALMTDTHPDDDLEARIFAKQCWVRIPGKHRNRDEAWDMFEAMSATRH' A
#
# COMPACT_ATOMS: atom_id res chain seq x y z
N MET A 1 7.48 13.70 -6.65
CA MET A 1 6.40 12.70 -6.51
C MET A 1 5.39 13.23 -5.49
N ARG A 2 4.10 13.34 -5.83
CA ARG A 2 3.03 13.65 -4.87
C ARG A 2 2.40 12.35 -4.42
N THR A 3 2.73 11.88 -3.22
CA THR A 3 2.07 10.69 -2.66
C THR A 3 0.75 11.12 -2.03
N THR A 4 -0.35 10.54 -2.47
CA THR A 4 -1.69 10.80 -1.91
C THR A 4 -2.07 9.73 -0.90
N GLU A 5 -2.76 10.09 0.18
CA GLU A 5 -3.26 9.13 1.17
C GLU A 5 -4.70 8.71 0.81
N ARG A 6 -5.00 7.42 0.94
CA ARG A 6 -6.29 6.82 0.60
C ARG A 6 -6.71 5.82 1.68
N ASP A 7 -8.02 5.73 1.91
CA ASP A 7 -8.59 4.71 2.81
C ASP A 7 -8.82 3.36 2.11
N ARG A 8 -8.72 3.32 0.77
CA ARG A 8 -8.99 2.11 -0.03
C ARG A 8 -7.91 1.87 -1.09
N PRO A 9 -7.49 0.61 -1.30
CA PRO A 9 -6.55 0.25 -2.36
C PRO A 9 -7.10 0.50 -3.78
N PRO A 10 -6.34 1.14 -4.69
CA PRO A 10 -6.77 1.35 -6.07
C PRO A 10 -6.88 0.05 -6.91
N SER A 11 -7.74 0.11 -7.95
CA SER A 11 -7.69 -0.67 -9.23
C SER A 11 -6.35 -1.17 -9.74
N GLY A 12 -5.97 -2.43 -9.55
CA GLY A 12 -4.86 -3.03 -10.31
C GLY A 12 -3.51 -2.36 -10.07
N TRP A 13 -3.35 -1.73 -8.90
CA TRP A 13 -2.07 -1.20 -8.44
C TRP A 13 -1.33 -2.28 -7.65
N PHE A 14 -0.01 -2.20 -7.65
CA PHE A 14 0.87 -3.16 -6.99
C PHE A 14 1.32 -2.61 -5.64
N VAL A 15 1.46 -3.50 -4.64
CA VAL A 15 2.06 -3.12 -3.36
C VAL A 15 3.57 -3.11 -3.50
N VAL A 16 4.19 -2.03 -3.05
CA VAL A 16 5.64 -1.89 -2.94
C VAL A 16 6.11 -2.29 -1.55
N ASP A 17 5.43 -1.79 -0.51
CA ASP A 17 5.83 -2.04 0.87
C ASP A 17 4.67 -1.83 1.85
N VAL A 18 4.77 -2.44 3.03
CA VAL A 18 3.85 -2.23 4.16
C VAL A 18 4.66 -1.80 5.37
N MET A 19 4.40 -0.58 5.83
CA MET A 19 5.21 0.09 6.85
C MET A 19 4.34 0.61 7.99
N ARG A 20 4.92 0.61 9.18
CA ARG A 20 4.31 1.20 10.37
C ARG A 20 4.46 2.72 10.33
N ARG A 21 3.39 3.47 10.60
CA ARG A 21 3.46 4.91 10.79
C ARG A 21 4.12 5.25 12.13
N GLU A 22 5.17 6.07 12.09
CA GLU A 22 5.92 6.45 13.30
C GLU A 22 5.04 7.13 14.36
N ALA A 23 4.04 7.89 13.94
CA ALA A 23 3.16 8.64 14.83
C ALA A 23 2.27 7.77 15.74
N ARG A 24 1.96 6.51 15.37
CA ARG A 24 1.07 5.63 16.15
C ARG A 24 1.50 4.17 16.05
N LYS A 25 1.77 3.56 17.21
CA LYS A 25 2.31 2.19 17.39
C LYS A 25 1.59 1.09 16.59
N TRP A 26 0.32 1.28 16.25
CA TRP A 26 -0.52 0.28 15.60
C TRP A 26 -1.12 0.74 14.26
N ASP A 27 -0.74 1.92 13.76
CA ASP A 27 -1.18 2.36 12.44
C ASP A 27 -0.20 1.83 11.38
N TRP A 28 -0.75 1.11 10.42
CA TRP A 28 -0.02 0.53 9.30
C TRP A 28 -0.50 1.13 7.99
N THR A 29 0.41 1.25 7.02
CA THR A 29 0.11 1.77 5.69
C THR A 29 0.81 0.95 4.63
N ALA A 30 0.13 0.72 3.51
CA ALA A 30 0.73 0.14 2.32
C ALA A 30 1.12 1.25 1.33
N LEU A 31 2.34 1.19 0.79
CA LEU A 31 2.73 1.95 -0.39
C LEU A 31 2.29 1.17 -1.63
N MET A 32 1.53 1.82 -2.50
CA MET A 32 1.12 1.25 -3.78
C MET A 32 1.60 2.06 -4.97
N THR A 33 1.78 1.39 -6.11
CA THR A 33 2.22 1.93 -7.39
C THR A 33 1.32 1.44 -8.52
N ASP A 34 1.06 2.24 -9.55
CA ASP A 34 0.31 1.81 -10.75
C ASP A 34 1.13 1.01 -11.76
N THR A 35 2.47 1.08 -11.66
CA THR A 35 3.42 0.33 -12.48
C THR A 35 3.98 -0.87 -11.70
N HIS A 36 4.23 -2.00 -12.36
CA HIS A 36 4.80 -3.18 -11.69
C HIS A 36 6.22 -2.88 -11.18
N PRO A 37 6.62 -3.34 -9.98
CA PRO A 37 7.93 -3.02 -9.41
C PRO A 37 9.12 -3.52 -10.26
N ASP A 38 8.90 -4.57 -11.06
CA ASP A 38 9.89 -5.14 -11.98
C ASP A 38 9.89 -4.50 -13.39
N ASP A 39 9.02 -3.52 -13.63
CA ASP A 39 9.05 -2.77 -14.89
C ASP A 39 10.30 -1.88 -14.97
N ASP A 40 10.64 -1.49 -16.21
CA ASP A 40 11.81 -0.69 -16.54
C ASP A 40 11.93 0.61 -15.70
N LEU A 41 13.17 1.08 -15.51
CA LEU A 41 13.47 2.29 -14.73
C LEU A 41 12.67 3.50 -15.22
N GLU A 42 12.50 3.64 -16.54
CA GLU A 42 11.71 4.74 -17.13
C GLU A 42 10.24 4.67 -16.68
N ALA A 43 9.64 3.48 -16.67
CA ALA A 43 8.26 3.27 -16.23
C ALA A 43 8.09 3.62 -14.73
N ARG A 44 9.14 3.40 -13.93
CA ARG A 44 9.16 3.74 -12.49
C ARG A 44 9.29 5.24 -12.22
N ILE A 45 9.89 6.02 -13.13
CA ILE A 45 10.00 7.49 -12.99
C ILE A 45 8.62 8.15 -13.11
N PHE A 46 7.76 7.62 -13.98
CA PHE A 46 6.41 8.14 -14.22
C PHE A 46 5.31 7.47 -13.38
N ALA A 47 5.66 6.44 -12.61
CA ALA A 47 4.72 5.73 -11.75
C ALA A 47 4.07 6.67 -10.73
N LYS A 48 2.76 6.51 -10.57
CA LYS A 48 1.98 7.17 -9.52
C LYS A 48 2.06 6.34 -8.26
N GLN A 49 2.19 7.01 -7.12
CA GLN A 49 2.23 6.36 -5.83
C GLN A 49 1.13 6.88 -4.90
N CYS A 50 0.60 5.99 -4.08
CA CYS A 50 -0.31 6.36 -3.00
C CYS A 50 -0.05 5.53 -1.74
N TRP A 51 -0.31 6.15 -0.60
CA TRP A 51 -0.38 5.49 0.69
C TRP A 51 -1.81 5.01 0.93
N VAL A 52 -1.97 3.74 1.31
CA VAL A 52 -3.26 3.18 1.70
C VAL A 52 -3.23 2.86 3.17
N ARG A 53 -4.14 3.43 3.94
CA ARG A 53 -4.26 3.12 5.37
C ARG A 53 -4.80 1.70 5.56
N ILE A 54 -4.13 0.92 6.39
CA ILE A 54 -4.60 -0.42 6.77
C ILE A 54 -5.37 -0.27 8.10
N PRO A 55 -6.69 -0.52 8.11
CA PRO A 55 -7.50 -0.39 9.32
C PRO A 55 -7.18 -1.53 10.30
N GLY A 56 -7.32 -1.24 11.59
CA GLY A 56 -7.09 -2.20 12.66
C GLY A 56 -5.87 -1.88 13.51
N LYS A 57 -5.59 -2.75 14.48
CA LYS A 57 -4.43 -2.64 15.38
C LYS A 57 -3.55 -3.87 15.19
N HIS A 58 -2.68 -3.82 14.20
CA HIS A 58 -1.81 -4.95 13.86
C HIS A 58 -0.52 -4.88 14.66
N ARG A 59 -0.08 -6.02 15.21
CA ARG A 59 1.11 -6.09 16.06
C ARG A 59 2.40 -6.15 15.25
N ASN A 60 2.32 -6.68 14.04
CA ASN A 60 3.44 -6.87 13.13
C ASN A 60 3.02 -6.57 11.67
N ARG A 61 4.00 -6.62 10.77
CA ARG A 61 3.82 -6.33 9.35
C ARG A 61 2.95 -7.37 8.66
N ASP A 62 3.10 -8.65 9.03
CA ASP A 62 2.41 -9.76 8.37
C ASP A 62 0.90 -9.70 8.64
N GLU A 63 0.47 -9.43 9.88
CA GLU A 63 -0.94 -9.19 10.21
C GLU A 63 -1.53 -8.00 9.43
N ALA A 64 -0.74 -6.94 9.24
CA ALA A 64 -1.16 -5.79 8.44
C ALA A 64 -1.25 -6.14 6.95
N TRP A 65 -0.31 -6.96 6.44
CA TRP A 65 -0.32 -7.47 5.08
C TRP A 65 -1.55 -8.34 4.82
N ASP A 66 -1.84 -9.31 5.69
CA ASP A 66 -3.01 -10.18 5.58
C ASP A 66 -4.31 -9.36 5.52
N MET A 67 -4.44 -8.34 6.37
CA MET A 67 -5.60 -7.45 6.33
C MET A 67 -5.65 -6.64 5.03
N PHE A 68 -4.51 -6.17 4.54
CA PHE A 68 -4.44 -5.48 3.26
C PHE A 68 -4.85 -6.40 2.09
N GLU A 69 -4.39 -7.66 2.08
CA GLU A 69 -4.80 -8.66 1.10
C GLU A 69 -6.29 -8.96 1.18
N ALA A 70 -6.86 -9.07 2.38
CA ALA A 70 -8.31 -9.20 2.53
C ALA A 70 -9.05 -8.01 1.92
N MET A 71 -8.57 -6.78 2.12
CA MET A 71 -9.14 -5.56 1.51
C MET A 71 -9.02 -5.55 -0.02
N SER A 72 -7.93 -6.08 -0.58
CA SER A 72 -7.71 -6.13 -2.02
C SER A 72 -8.48 -7.28 -2.69
N ALA A 73 -8.65 -8.41 -2.00
CA ALA A 73 -9.35 -9.61 -2.45
C ALA A 73 -10.88 -9.52 -2.35
N THR A 74 -11.43 -8.62 -1.52
CA THR A 74 -12.89 -8.33 -1.47
C THR A 74 -13.38 -7.57 -2.72
N ARG A 75 -12.70 -7.76 -3.85
CA ARG A 75 -12.91 -7.10 -5.12
C ARG A 75 -13.40 -8.14 -6.13
N HIS A 76 -14.72 -8.24 -6.25
CA HIS A 76 -15.41 -8.82 -7.40
C HIS A 76 -15.82 -7.71 -8.36
#